data_AF-A0A1Y1S2X5-F1
#
_entry.id   AF-A0A1Y1S2X5-F1
#
_cell.length_a   1.000
_cell.length_b   1.000
_cell.length_c   1.000
_cell.angle_alpha   90.00
_cell.angle_beta   90.00
_cell.angle_gamma   90.00
#
_symmetry.space_group_name_H-M   'P 1'
#
loop_
_entity.id
_entity.type
_entity.pdbx_description
1 polymer ?
#
loop_
_entity_poly.entity_id
_entity_poly.type
_entity_poly.pdbx_seq_one_letter_code
_entity_poly.pdbx_strand_id
1 'polypeptide(L)'
;MLPEQWNTLERLVQGKEKNVNAALIVDSPWIPPFLNISTAEYLKNPELHFRSNMEIIRKYPEIIFFPGFWVEMGMAAEPSGYGTPVEYYDNQPPTIKHIIEDISEVDRLKPQIPPGTD
;
A
#
# COMPACT_ATOMS: atom_id res chain seq x y z
N MET A 1 -7.41 2.25 -10.26
CA MET A 1 -7.30 3.35 -11.25
C MET A 1 -8.28 3.08 -12.39
N LEU A 2 -8.85 4.13 -13.00
CA LEU A 2 -9.72 3.98 -14.18
C LEU A 2 -8.87 3.73 -15.46
N PRO A 3 -9.40 3.03 -16.48
CA PRO A 3 -8.65 2.75 -17.72
C PRO A 3 -8.10 4.00 -18.42
N GLU A 4 -8.84 5.10 -18.41
CA GLU A 4 -8.45 6.36 -19.05
C GLU A 4 -7.26 7.02 -18.35
N GLN A 5 -7.20 6.91 -17.02
CA GLN A 5 -6.09 7.38 -16.19
C GLN A 5 -4.82 6.58 -16.48
N TRP A 6 -4.95 5.25 -16.65
CA TRP A 6 -3.84 4.38 -17.05
C TRP A 6 -3.28 4.76 -18.41
N ASN A 7 -4.14 4.88 -19.43
CA ASN A 7 -3.74 5.28 -20.77
C ASN A 7 -3.04 6.65 -20.79
N THR A 8 -3.49 7.57 -19.93
CA THR A 8 -2.86 8.89 -19.80
C THR A 8 -1.48 8.79 -19.17
N LEU A 9 -1.33 8.00 -18.09
CA LEU A 9 -0.04 7.74 -17.45
C LEU A 9 0.96 7.10 -18.44
N GLU A 10 0.54 6.12 -19.23
CA GLU A 10 1.39 5.50 -20.27
C GLU A 10 1.88 6.52 -21.30
N ARG A 11 0.99 7.38 -21.81
CA ARG A 11 1.36 8.43 -22.77
C ARG A 11 2.31 9.46 -22.16
N LEU A 12 2.12 9.83 -20.89
CA LEU A 12 3.02 10.73 -20.17
C LEU A 12 4.43 10.15 -20.05
N VAL A 13 4.55 8.89 -19.61
CA VAL A 13 5.85 8.21 -19.45
C VAL A 13 6.57 8.10 -20.79
N GLN A 14 5.83 7.96 -21.90
CA GLN A 14 6.37 7.94 -23.25
C GLN A 14 6.64 9.34 -23.86
N GLY A 15 6.34 10.44 -23.15
CA GLY A 15 6.47 11.80 -23.66
C GLY A 15 5.46 12.19 -24.75
N LYS A 16 4.38 11.41 -24.92
CA LYS A 16 3.31 11.62 -25.91
C LYS A 16 2.15 12.46 -25.38
N GLU A 17 2.11 12.70 -24.08
CA GLU A 17 1.16 13.57 -23.40
C GLU A 17 1.95 14.62 -22.61
N LYS A 18 1.43 15.85 -22.53
CA LYS A 18 2.03 16.94 -21.75
C LYS A 18 1.06 17.52 -20.73
N ASN A 19 -0.22 17.19 -20.83
CA ASN A 19 -1.25 17.71 -19.95
C ASN A 19 -1.67 16.63 -18.96
N VAL A 20 -1.31 16.81 -17.69
CA VAL A 20 -1.94 16.09 -16.57
C VAL A 20 -2.18 17.03 -15.40
N ASN A 21 -3.34 16.86 -14.76
CA ASN A 21 -3.80 17.66 -13.63
C ASN A 21 -3.35 17.10 -12.25
N ALA A 22 -2.21 16.38 -12.22
CA ALA A 22 -1.55 15.70 -11.10
C ALA A 22 -1.74 14.17 -11.02
N ALA A 23 -0.66 13.50 -10.64
CA ALA A 23 -0.64 12.10 -10.24
C ALA A 23 -0.02 12.01 -8.84
N LEU A 24 -0.67 11.28 -7.93
CA LEU A 24 -0.28 11.19 -6.52
C LEU A 24 -0.03 9.73 -6.14
N ILE A 25 1.00 9.53 -5.31
CA ILE A 25 1.18 8.27 -4.59
C ILE A 25 0.03 8.12 -3.60
N VAL A 26 -0.58 6.93 -3.58
CA VAL A 26 -1.68 6.58 -2.69
C VAL A 26 -1.30 5.38 -1.84
N ASP A 27 -1.56 5.45 -0.54
CA ASP A 27 -1.24 4.40 0.43
C ASP A 27 -2.16 4.45 1.68
N SER A 28 -2.16 3.35 2.44
CA SER A 28 -2.95 3.15 3.67
C SER A 28 -2.80 4.17 4.80
N PRO A 29 -1.69 4.91 4.99
CA PRO A 29 -1.59 5.85 6.09
C PRO A 29 -2.62 6.99 6.05
N TRP A 30 -3.14 7.36 4.87
CA TRP A 30 -4.05 8.51 4.74
C TRP A 30 -5.49 8.16 4.38
N ILE A 31 -5.77 7.08 3.64
CA ILE A 31 -7.15 6.73 3.24
C ILE A 31 -8.06 6.48 4.45
N PRO A 32 -7.70 5.64 5.45
CA PRO A 32 -8.55 5.35 6.59
C PRO A 32 -8.87 6.58 7.44
N PRO A 33 -7.89 7.43 7.83
CA PRO A 33 -8.19 8.69 8.52
C PRO A 33 -9.06 9.63 7.69
N PHE A 34 -8.83 9.71 6.37
CA PHE A 34 -9.62 10.57 5.48
C PHE A 34 -11.10 10.14 5.40
N LEU A 35 -11.35 8.83 5.38
CA LEU A 35 -12.69 8.25 5.35
C LEU A 35 -13.29 8.01 6.75
N ASN A 36 -12.55 8.35 7.81
CA ASN A 36 -12.94 8.11 9.20
C ASN A 36 -13.30 6.64 9.49
N ILE A 37 -12.44 5.72 9.06
CA ILE A 37 -12.54 4.27 9.28
C ILE A 37 -11.29 3.72 9.97
N SER A 38 -11.40 2.54 10.60
CA SER A 38 -10.25 1.86 11.21
C SER A 38 -9.23 1.45 10.14
N THR A 39 -7.96 1.80 10.36
CA THR A 39 -6.83 1.34 9.55
C THR A 39 -6.74 -0.19 9.57
N ALA A 40 -6.92 -0.85 10.72
CA ALA A 40 -6.88 -2.30 10.81
C ALA A 40 -7.98 -2.97 9.98
N GLU A 41 -9.23 -2.48 10.05
CA GLU A 41 -10.34 -3.01 9.25
C GLU A 41 -10.12 -2.78 7.76
N TYR A 42 -9.66 -1.57 7.40
CA TYR A 42 -9.36 -1.25 6.01
C TYR A 42 -8.29 -2.19 5.42
N LEU A 43 -7.28 -2.59 6.20
CA LEU A 43 -6.23 -3.52 5.76
C LEU A 43 -6.68 -4.98 5.69
N LYS A 44 -7.60 -5.40 6.57
CA LYS A 44 -8.00 -6.81 6.72
C LYS A 44 -9.26 -7.20 5.95
N ASN A 45 -10.09 -6.22 5.58
CA ASN A 45 -11.36 -6.43 4.91
C ASN A 45 -11.26 -6.03 3.43
N PRO A 46 -11.16 -6.99 2.48
CA PRO A 46 -11.00 -6.69 1.05
C PRO A 46 -12.14 -5.85 0.48
N GLU A 47 -13.36 -6.03 0.97
CA GLU A 47 -14.52 -5.27 0.52
C GLU A 47 -14.46 -3.81 0.98
N LEU A 48 -14.06 -3.58 2.24
CA LEU A 48 -13.86 -2.23 2.76
C LEU A 48 -12.72 -1.54 2.03
N HIS A 49 -11.57 -2.20 1.86
CA HIS A 49 -10.44 -1.72 1.07
C HIS A 49 -10.88 -1.29 -0.34
N PHE A 50 -11.60 -2.17 -1.05
CA PHE A 50 -12.07 -1.90 -2.40
C PHE A 50 -13.01 -0.69 -2.45
N ARG A 51 -14.02 -0.65 -1.57
CA ARG A 51 -14.98 0.46 -1.51
C ARG A 51 -14.31 1.80 -1.20
N SER A 52 -13.39 1.82 -0.23
CA SER A 52 -12.62 3.00 0.16
C SER A 52 -11.78 3.54 -1.00
N ASN A 53 -11.04 2.68 -1.70
CA ASN A 53 -10.27 3.08 -2.88
C ASN A 53 -11.17 3.59 -4.00
N MET A 54 -12.33 2.95 -4.23
CA MET A 54 -13.31 3.39 -5.21
C MET A 54 -13.93 4.74 -4.88
N GLU A 55 -14.16 5.03 -3.59
CA GLU A 55 -14.68 6.33 -3.14
C GLU A 55 -13.70 7.46 -3.49
N ILE A 56 -12.41 7.28 -3.17
CA ILE A 56 -11.35 8.24 -3.49
C ILE A 56 -11.25 8.50 -5.00
N ILE A 57 -11.18 7.44 -5.81
CA ILE A 57 -11.05 7.55 -7.28
C ILE A 57 -12.27 8.26 -7.89
N ARG A 58 -13.48 8.01 -7.36
CA ARG A 58 -14.71 8.67 -7.84
C ARG A 58 -14.82 10.12 -7.39
N LYS A 59 -14.28 10.45 -6.22
CA LYS A 59 -14.32 11.80 -5.65
C LYS A 59 -13.36 12.77 -6.36
N TYR A 60 -12.24 12.26 -6.87
CA TYR A 60 -11.21 13.04 -7.57
C TYR A 60 -10.87 12.42 -8.93
N PRO A 61 -11.81 12.42 -9.89
CA PRO A 61 -11.62 11.76 -11.18
C PRO A 61 -10.47 12.35 -12.02
N GLU A 62 -10.12 13.61 -11.79
CA GLU A 62 -9.03 14.32 -12.45
C GLU A 62 -7.63 13.97 -11.93
N ILE A 63 -7.54 13.36 -10.74
CA ILE A 63 -6.27 12.96 -10.12
C ILE A 63 -5.98 11.50 -10.42
N ILE A 64 -4.76 11.22 -10.89
CA ILE A 64 -4.29 9.84 -11.07
C ILE A 64 -3.70 9.34 -9.74
N PHE A 65 -4.37 8.39 -9.07
CA PHE A 65 -3.83 7.71 -7.89
C PHE A 65 -3.04 6.46 -8.29
N PHE A 66 -1.73 6.44 -8.02
CA PHE A 66 -0.82 5.37 -8.44
C PHE A 66 0.19 5.00 -7.34
N PRO A 67 0.40 3.71 -7.03
CA PRO A 67 -0.30 2.54 -7.55
C PRO A 67 -1.73 2.46 -7.02
N GLY A 68 -2.71 2.12 -7.86
CA GLY A 68 -4.10 1.97 -7.40
C GLY A 68 -4.33 0.58 -6.80
N PHE A 69 -5.06 0.50 -5.68
CA PHE A 69 -5.40 -0.77 -4.99
C PHE A 69 -4.17 -1.61 -4.60
N TRP A 70 -3.09 -0.95 -4.18
CA TRP A 70 -1.88 -1.65 -3.71
C TRP A 70 -2.17 -2.54 -2.49
N VAL A 71 -1.40 -3.61 -2.29
CA VAL A 71 -1.54 -4.48 -1.10
C VAL A 71 -0.87 -3.80 0.10
N GLU A 72 -1.68 -3.37 1.06
CA GLU A 72 -1.26 -2.33 2.00
C GLU A 72 -0.67 -2.83 3.34
N MET A 73 -0.06 -4.02 3.36
CA MET A 73 0.81 -4.41 4.49
C MET A 73 2.12 -3.60 4.53
N GLY A 74 2.42 -2.89 3.44
CA GLY A 74 3.53 -1.94 3.33
C GLY A 74 4.87 -2.59 3.67
N MET A 75 5.73 -1.82 4.32
CA MET A 75 7.06 -2.27 4.74
C MET A 75 7.04 -3.33 5.84
N ALA A 76 5.88 -3.63 6.45
CA ALA A 76 5.76 -4.68 7.46
C ALA A 76 5.74 -6.10 6.85
N ALA A 77 5.39 -6.22 5.56
CA ALA A 77 5.31 -7.51 4.87
C ALA A 77 6.69 -8.19 4.76
N GLU A 78 7.72 -7.48 4.33
CA GLU A 78 9.05 -8.06 4.10
C GLU A 78 9.68 -8.66 5.38
N PRO A 79 9.73 -7.94 6.52
CA PRO A 79 10.25 -8.51 7.76
C PRO A 79 9.40 -9.66 8.29
N SER A 80 8.09 -9.66 8.04
CA SER A 80 7.21 -10.76 8.47
C SER A 80 7.61 -12.11 7.86
N GLY A 81 8.22 -12.09 6.67
CA GLY A 81 8.84 -13.25 6.04
C GLY A 81 9.99 -13.88 6.84
N TYR A 82 10.56 -13.16 7.83
CA TYR A 82 11.60 -13.65 8.74
C TYR A 82 11.05 -14.09 10.11
N GLY A 83 9.71 -14.13 10.27
CA GLY A 83 9.06 -14.63 11.47
C GLY A 83 8.68 -13.59 12.51
N THR A 84 8.74 -12.29 12.21
CA THR A 84 8.09 -11.29 13.08
C THR A 84 6.60 -11.21 12.77
N PRO A 85 5.72 -11.26 13.79
CA PRO A 85 4.31 -10.98 13.58
C PRO A 85 4.12 -9.52 13.15
N VAL A 86 3.13 -9.29 12.27
CA VAL A 86 2.64 -7.96 11.93
C VAL A 86 1.59 -7.55 12.96
N GLU A 87 1.77 -6.36 13.53
CA GLU A 87 0.84 -5.76 14.49
C GLU A 87 -0.05 -4.74 13.78
N TYR A 88 -1.37 -4.85 13.98
CA TYR A 88 -2.37 -4.00 13.35
C TYR A 88 -3.08 -3.17 14.41
N TYR A 89 -3.39 -1.92 14.05
CA TYR A 89 -4.01 -0.95 14.94
C TYR A 89 -5.06 -0.14 14.20
N ASP A 90 -6.04 0.39 14.93
CA ASP A 90 -7.15 1.12 14.31
C ASP A 90 -6.75 2.48 13.75
N ASN A 91 -5.71 3.12 14.29
CA ASN A 91 -5.40 4.52 14.02
C ASN A 91 -3.94 4.77 13.62
N GLN A 92 -3.21 3.71 13.22
CA GLN A 92 -1.83 3.82 12.75
C GLN A 92 -1.49 2.71 11.75
N PRO A 93 -0.48 2.92 10.89
CA PRO A 93 0.02 1.89 9.98
C PRO A 93 0.46 0.61 10.72
N PRO A 94 0.51 -0.54 10.01
CA PRO A 94 0.97 -1.78 10.60
C PRO A 94 2.45 -1.68 11.00
N THR A 95 2.81 -2.32 12.10
CA THR A 95 4.19 -2.34 12.61
C THR A 95 4.68 -3.78 12.80
N ILE A 96 5.97 -3.91 13.06
CA ILE A 96 6.65 -5.18 13.35
C ILE A 96 7.45 -5.05 14.64
N LYS A 97 7.77 -6.18 15.26
CA LYS A 97 8.72 -6.20 16.38
C LYS A 97 10.14 -6.27 15.87
N HIS A 98 11.07 -5.73 16.65
CA HIS A 98 12.49 -5.95 16.42
C HIS A 98 12.81 -7.44 16.51
N ILE A 99 13.51 -7.95 15.50
CA ILE A 99 13.95 -9.34 15.42
C ILE A 99 15.42 -9.51 15.77
N ILE A 100 16.22 -8.44 15.67
CA ILE A 100 17.63 -8.35 16.06
C ILE A 100 17.86 -7.07 16.86
N GLU A 101 18.79 -7.12 17.82
CA GLU A 101 19.19 -5.96 18.63
C GLU A 101 20.53 -5.38 18.15
N ASP A 102 21.36 -6.20 17.48
CA ASP A 102 22.66 -5.82 16.97
C ASP A 102 22.90 -6.40 15.56
N ILE A 103 23.68 -5.72 14.74
CA ILE A 103 23.96 -6.14 13.36
C ILE A 103 24.71 -7.48 13.28
N SER A 104 25.49 -7.85 14.31
CA SER A 104 26.18 -9.14 14.38
C SER A 104 25.24 -10.34 14.37
N GLU A 105 23.96 -10.11 14.65
CA GLU A 105 22.93 -11.14 14.64
C GLU A 105 22.35 -11.42 13.25
N VAL A 106 22.67 -10.63 12.23
CA VAL A 106 22.05 -10.72 10.89
C VAL A 106 22.16 -12.12 10.28
N ASP A 107 23.27 -12.83 10.51
CA ASP A 107 23.52 -14.18 9.98
C ASP A 107 22.53 -15.25 10.51
N ARG A 108 21.82 -14.96 11.61
CA ARG A 108 20.79 -15.86 12.16
C ARG A 108 19.44 -15.72 11.48
N LEU A 109 19.21 -14.64 10.74
CA LEU A 109 17.95 -14.40 10.05
C LEU A 109 17.79 -15.38 8.88
N LYS A 110 16.71 -16.14 8.90
CA LYS A 110 16.36 -17.07 7.84
C LYS A 110 14.94 -16.78 7.38
N PRO A 111 14.68 -16.65 6.05
CA PRO A 111 13.32 -16.59 5.54
C PRO A 111 12.53 -17.81 6.02
N GLN A 112 11.38 -17.56 6.63
CA GLN A 112 10.44 -18.58 7.07
C GLN A 112 9.44 -18.95 5.96
N ILE A 113 9.34 -18.11 4.94
CA ILE A 113 8.53 -18.33 3.74
C ILE A 113 9.48 -18.39 2.54
N PRO A 114 9.38 -19.38 1.63
CA PRO A 114 10.17 -19.42 0.41
C PRO A 114 9.84 -18.21 -0.50
N PRO A 115 10.80 -17.64 -1.23
CA PRO A 115 10.50 -16.62 -2.23
C PRO A 115 9.52 -17.15 -3.29
N GLY A 116 8.43 -16.42 -3.55
CA GLY A 116 7.50 -16.71 -4.65
C GLY A 116 6.31 -17.62 -4.32
N THR A 117 5.97 -17.80 -3.04
CA THR A 117 4.68 -18.39 -2.64
C THR A 117 3.71 -17.29 -2.21
N ASP A 118 3.32 -16.45 -3.17
CA ASP A 118 2.21 -15.49 -3.06
C ASP A 118 0.95 -16.08 -3.72
#